data_AF-A0A9D5BYD3-F1
#
_entry.id   AF-A0A9D5BYD3-F1
#
_cell.length_a   1.000
_cell.length_b   1.000
_cell.length_c   1.000
_cell.angle_alpha   90.00
_cell.angle_beta   90.00
_cell.angle_gamma   90.00
#
_symmetry.space_group_name_H-M   'P 1'
#
loop_
_entity.id
_entity.type
_entity.pdbx_description
1 polymer ?
#
loop_
_entity_poly.entity_id
_entity_poly.type
_entity_poly.pdbx_seq_one_letter_code
_entity_poly.pdbx_strand_id
1 'polypeptide(L)'
;MKRYRNREVWDFESEMPAGVRGVILGLDGGTTSTVCICMAAERPGPCGLLSEPFPVLARAIAGCSNHNSVGETAAKETIERVMAQALLKARASRSVVQAVCLAVSGVNHPSDQERIRDWLRDIFPSHVKLFVENDAVAALASGTMGKLHGCVLIAGTGTIASGYTEDGREARAAGAGPILGDWGSGYGIAAQALTAIVRAHDGRGLQTTLTYNILRELRLSSPDELIGWTYSDPSWARIAALVPLVVSSAEAGDEVANKILHDSVLELADSVKAVVKRLGLCGEDGKGSFPLVMVGGVLQANRSWDIGKEVVKCVSKVYPGVQPIRPKVEPAVGAALLAWNCFMRDFANELVC
;
A
#
# COMPACT_ATOMS: atom_id res chain seq x y z
N MET A 1 -15.61 -23.04 13.20
CA MET A 1 -15.79 -22.51 11.84
C MET A 1 -17.26 -22.09 11.68
N LYS A 2 -17.60 -20.86 12.12
CA LYS A 2 -18.94 -20.30 11.91
C LYS A 2 -18.94 -19.61 10.55
N ARG A 3 -19.69 -20.14 9.59
CA ARG A 3 -20.00 -19.45 8.34
C ARG A 3 -20.87 -18.24 8.69
N TYR A 4 -20.31 -17.04 8.68
CA TYR A 4 -21.10 -15.81 8.73
C TYR A 4 -21.87 -15.74 7.41
N ARG A 5 -23.19 -15.90 7.47
CA ARG A 5 -24.05 -15.55 6.32
C ARG A 5 -23.97 -14.04 6.18
N ASN A 6 -23.77 -13.52 4.96
CA ASN A 6 -23.71 -12.09 4.60
C ASN A 6 -24.85 -11.20 5.15
N ARG A 7 -25.86 -11.74 5.85
CA ARG A 7 -26.95 -10.98 6.45
C ARG A 7 -26.53 -10.27 7.74
N GLU A 8 -25.76 -10.91 8.63
CA GLU A 8 -25.47 -10.33 9.97
C GLU A 8 -24.58 -9.06 9.93
N VAL A 9 -23.73 -8.90 8.91
CA VAL A 9 -22.78 -7.78 8.82
C VAL A 9 -23.48 -6.44 8.50
N TRP A 10 -24.64 -6.49 7.86
CA TRP A 10 -25.38 -5.32 7.37
C TRP A 10 -26.69 -5.06 8.11
N ASP A 11 -26.99 -5.81 9.18
CA ASP A 11 -28.25 -5.71 9.93
C ASP A 11 -28.52 -4.29 10.48
N PHE A 12 -27.46 -3.51 10.70
CA PHE A 12 -27.54 -2.12 11.16
C PHE A 12 -28.28 -1.19 10.19
N GLU A 13 -28.38 -1.53 8.90
CA GLU A 13 -29.03 -0.68 7.90
C GLU A 13 -30.52 -0.46 8.19
N SER A 14 -31.16 -1.40 8.89
CA SER A 14 -32.57 -1.30 9.29
C SER A 14 -32.86 -0.17 10.29
N GLU A 15 -31.82 0.32 10.98
CA GLU A 15 -31.89 1.36 11.99
C GLU A 15 -31.38 2.72 11.47
N MET A 16 -30.96 2.81 10.21
CA MET A 16 -30.37 4.03 9.65
C MET A 16 -31.46 5.02 9.17
N PRO A 17 -31.36 6.31 9.51
CA PRO A 17 -32.30 7.31 9.02
C PRO A 17 -32.18 7.45 7.49
N ALA A 18 -33.32 7.68 6.82
CA ALA A 18 -33.36 8.03 5.40
C ALA A 18 -32.79 9.46 5.19
N GLY A 19 -31.46 9.59 5.26
CA GLY A 19 -30.72 10.83 5.07
C GLY A 19 -30.13 10.92 3.67
N VAL A 20 -30.54 11.92 2.89
CA VAL A 20 -30.32 12.12 1.44
C VAL A 20 -28.86 12.47 1.06
N ARG A 21 -27.87 12.26 1.94
CA ARG A 21 -26.48 12.64 1.63
C ARG A 21 -25.71 11.45 1.08
N GLY A 22 -25.39 11.52 -0.21
CA GLY A 22 -24.55 10.52 -0.85
C GLY A 22 -23.16 10.45 -0.20
N VAL A 23 -22.56 9.26 -0.19
CA VAL A 23 -21.22 9.02 0.37
C VAL A 23 -20.33 8.31 -0.63
N ILE A 24 -19.02 8.42 -0.42
CA ILE A 24 -17.98 7.77 -1.21
C ILE A 24 -17.09 6.96 -0.29
N LEU A 25 -16.74 5.75 -0.72
CA LEU A 25 -15.82 4.88 0.00
C LEU A 25 -14.47 4.81 -0.71
N GLY A 26 -13.40 5.02 0.04
CA GLY A 26 -12.04 4.73 -0.40
C GLY A 26 -11.41 3.68 0.50
N LEU A 27 -10.86 2.63 -0.11
CA LEU A 27 -10.23 1.54 0.60
C LEU A 27 -8.78 1.36 0.16
N ASP A 28 -7.92 1.11 1.15
CA ASP A 28 -6.53 0.69 0.97
C ASP A 28 -6.34 -0.65 1.71
N GLY A 29 -6.08 -1.71 0.94
CA GLY A 29 -5.90 -3.06 1.43
C GLY A 29 -4.48 -3.57 1.25
N GLY A 30 -3.80 -3.88 2.35
CA GLY A 30 -2.43 -4.39 2.33
C GLY A 30 -2.30 -5.81 2.93
N THR A 31 -1.05 -6.24 3.09
CA THR A 31 -0.70 -7.51 3.74
C THR A 31 -0.92 -7.52 5.25
N THR A 32 -1.05 -6.34 5.87
CA THR A 32 -1.12 -6.18 7.34
C THR A 32 -2.50 -5.69 7.78
N SER A 33 -3.05 -4.70 7.10
CA SER A 33 -4.31 -4.07 7.44
C SER A 33 -5.07 -3.65 6.20
N THR A 34 -6.37 -3.43 6.38
CA THR A 34 -7.25 -2.82 5.38
C THR A 34 -7.92 -1.63 6.02
N VAL A 35 -7.82 -0.46 5.41
CA VAL A 35 -8.43 0.79 5.90
C VAL A 35 -9.56 1.19 4.95
N CYS A 36 -10.71 1.58 5.51
CA CYS A 36 -11.82 2.15 4.76
C CYS A 36 -12.12 3.56 5.28
N ILE A 37 -12.18 4.51 4.35
CA ILE A 37 -12.57 5.90 4.57
C ILE A 37 -13.93 6.12 3.91
N CYS A 38 -14.88 6.63 4.69
CA CYS A 38 -16.16 7.11 4.19
C CYS A 38 -16.13 8.64 4.15
N MET A 39 -16.33 9.22 2.97
CA MET A 39 -16.41 10.68 2.76
C MET A 39 -17.80 11.08 2.30
N ALA A 40 -18.20 12.30 2.61
CA ALA A 40 -19.40 12.86 2.00
C ALA A 40 -19.18 13.09 0.49
N ALA A 41 -20.18 12.76 -0.34
CA ALA A 41 -20.19 13.11 -1.76
C ALA A 41 -20.57 14.58 -1.97
N GLU A 42 -19.83 15.48 -1.32
CA GLU A 42 -20.04 16.93 -1.45
C GLU A 42 -19.59 17.44 -2.82
N ARG A 43 -20.34 18.41 -3.35
CA ARG A 43 -19.92 19.16 -4.53
C ARG A 43 -18.75 20.06 -4.17
N PRO A 44 -17.76 20.24 -5.06
CA PRO A 44 -16.67 21.16 -4.78
C PRO A 44 -17.22 22.59 -4.63
N GLY A 45 -16.52 23.41 -3.86
CA GLY A 45 -16.73 24.86 -3.89
C GLY A 45 -16.43 25.45 -5.28
N PRO A 46 -16.64 26.75 -5.48
CA PRO A 46 -16.50 27.42 -6.78
C PRO A 46 -15.13 27.25 -7.47
N CYS A 47 -14.10 26.77 -6.76
CA CYS A 47 -12.76 26.49 -7.30
C CYS A 47 -12.56 25.05 -7.81
N GLY A 48 -13.56 24.17 -7.79
CA GLY A 48 -13.47 22.81 -8.34
C GLY A 48 -12.62 21.81 -7.55
N LEU A 49 -12.05 22.22 -6.41
CA LEU A 49 -11.24 21.39 -5.52
C LEU A 49 -11.96 21.21 -4.16
N LEU A 50 -11.83 20.03 -3.56
CA LEU A 50 -12.17 19.83 -2.15
C LEU A 50 -11.19 20.64 -1.31
N SER A 51 -11.70 21.53 -0.46
CA SER A 51 -10.88 22.29 0.48
C SER A 51 -10.51 21.40 1.66
N GLU A 52 -9.25 21.46 2.13
CA GLU A 52 -8.88 20.81 3.39
C GLU A 52 -9.59 21.51 4.58
N PRO A 53 -10.05 20.77 5.60
CA PRO A 53 -9.98 19.31 5.75
C PRO A 53 -10.99 18.58 4.85
N PHE A 54 -10.57 17.44 4.28
CA PHE A 54 -11.46 16.59 3.49
C PHE A 54 -12.68 16.15 4.31
N PRO A 55 -13.88 16.04 3.70
CA PRO A 55 -15.13 15.74 4.42
C PRO A 55 -15.23 14.25 4.78
N VAL A 56 -14.27 13.75 5.56
CA VAL A 56 -14.23 12.38 6.09
C VAL A 56 -15.27 12.24 7.20
N LEU A 57 -16.25 11.37 6.97
CA LEU A 57 -17.33 11.08 7.93
C LEU A 57 -16.95 9.95 8.88
N ALA A 58 -16.21 8.95 8.38
CA ALA A 58 -15.79 7.82 9.20
C ALA A 58 -14.53 7.13 8.67
N ARG A 59 -13.86 6.43 9.60
CA ARG A 59 -12.71 5.57 9.34
C ARG A 59 -12.87 4.23 10.05
N ALA A 60 -12.59 3.15 9.33
CA ALA A 60 -12.55 1.80 9.87
C ALA A 60 -11.26 1.09 9.45
N ILE A 61 -10.80 0.14 10.28
CA ILE A 61 -9.63 -0.68 10.02
C ILE A 61 -10.01 -2.14 10.29
N ALA A 62 -9.57 -3.04 9.42
CA ALA A 62 -9.59 -4.48 9.62
C ALA A 62 -8.21 -5.09 9.29
N GLY A 63 -8.11 -6.42 9.35
CA GLY A 63 -6.88 -7.17 9.09
C GLY A 63 -6.47 -7.18 7.61
N CYS A 64 -5.62 -8.15 7.25
CA CYS A 64 -5.11 -8.35 5.90
C CYS A 64 -6.22 -8.65 4.88
N SER A 65 -6.17 -8.00 3.72
CA SER A 65 -7.03 -8.28 2.55
C SER A 65 -6.26 -8.71 1.31
N ASN A 66 -4.94 -8.92 1.43
CA ASN A 66 -4.17 -9.53 0.36
C ASN A 66 -4.52 -11.02 0.23
N HIS A 67 -5.25 -11.38 -0.83
CA HIS A 67 -5.70 -12.74 -1.08
C HIS A 67 -4.54 -13.75 -1.27
N ASN A 68 -3.36 -13.30 -1.71
CA ASN A 68 -2.17 -14.14 -1.81
C ASN A 68 -1.59 -14.51 -0.43
N SER A 69 -1.92 -13.74 0.60
CA SER A 69 -1.45 -13.99 1.97
C SER A 69 -2.44 -14.77 2.81
N VAL A 70 -3.75 -14.45 2.73
CA VAL A 70 -4.79 -15.04 3.62
C VAL A 70 -5.82 -15.91 2.89
N GLY A 71 -5.72 -16.01 1.57
CA GLY A 71 -6.72 -16.67 0.73
C GLY A 71 -7.93 -15.80 0.42
N GLU A 72 -8.71 -16.23 -0.57
CA GLU A 72 -9.77 -15.44 -1.18
C GLU A 72 -10.93 -15.14 -0.21
N THR A 73 -11.43 -16.16 0.48
CA THR A 73 -12.56 -16.02 1.41
C THR A 73 -12.27 -15.04 2.54
N ALA A 74 -11.10 -15.16 3.17
CA ALA A 74 -10.72 -14.30 4.29
C ALA A 74 -10.50 -12.84 3.84
N ALA A 75 -9.97 -12.63 2.63
CA ALA A 75 -9.85 -11.30 2.03
C ALA A 75 -11.23 -10.66 1.78
N LYS A 76 -12.16 -11.38 1.16
CA LYS A 76 -13.54 -10.91 0.92
C LYS A 76 -14.24 -10.54 2.23
N GLU A 77 -14.19 -11.41 3.23
CA GLU A 77 -14.80 -11.15 4.55
C GLU A 77 -14.20 -9.92 5.25
N THR A 78 -12.90 -9.70 5.11
CA THR A 78 -12.21 -8.54 5.69
C THR A 78 -12.63 -7.24 5.01
N ILE A 79 -12.70 -7.23 3.68
CA ILE A 79 -13.15 -6.09 2.87
C ILE A 79 -14.61 -5.74 3.20
N GLU A 80 -15.50 -6.74 3.26
CA GLU A 80 -16.92 -6.53 3.58
C GLU A 80 -17.08 -5.96 5.00
N ARG A 81 -16.38 -6.54 5.98
CA ARG A 81 -16.42 -6.09 7.38
C ARG A 81 -15.94 -4.65 7.55
N VAL A 82 -14.85 -4.25 6.90
CA VAL A 82 -14.31 -2.90 7.06
C VAL A 82 -15.23 -1.85 6.40
N MET A 83 -15.87 -2.18 5.27
CA MET A 83 -16.87 -1.30 4.65
C MET A 83 -18.10 -1.14 5.54
N ALA A 84 -18.63 -2.24 6.09
CA ALA A 84 -19.76 -2.21 6.99
C ALA A 84 -19.49 -1.37 8.24
N GLN A 85 -18.31 -1.53 8.85
CA GLN A 85 -17.91 -0.71 9.99
C GLN A 85 -17.77 0.78 9.66
N ALA A 86 -17.24 1.12 8.48
CA ALA A 86 -17.13 2.51 8.05
C ALA A 86 -18.51 3.15 7.83
N LEU A 87 -19.41 2.43 7.16
CA LEU A 87 -20.79 2.87 6.90
C LEU A 87 -21.61 3.00 8.19
N LEU A 88 -21.50 2.04 9.11
CA LEU A 88 -22.12 2.11 10.44
C LEU A 88 -21.67 3.36 11.20
N LYS A 89 -20.37 3.63 11.26
CA LYS A 89 -19.83 4.83 11.94
C LYS A 89 -20.27 6.13 11.26
N ALA A 90 -20.38 6.12 9.93
CA ALA A 90 -20.87 7.26 9.15
C ALA A 90 -22.40 7.43 9.23
N ARG A 91 -23.12 6.46 9.82
CA ARG A 91 -24.59 6.38 9.83
C ARG A 91 -25.18 6.40 8.42
N ALA A 92 -24.56 5.66 7.50
CA ALA A 92 -24.96 5.56 6.10
C ALA A 92 -25.26 4.11 5.72
N SER A 93 -26.23 3.92 4.81
CA SER A 93 -26.52 2.62 4.20
C SER A 93 -25.82 2.47 2.86
N ARG A 94 -25.74 1.24 2.34
CA ARG A 94 -25.21 0.97 0.99
C ARG A 94 -25.99 1.65 -0.13
N SER A 95 -27.27 1.99 0.10
CA SER A 95 -28.14 2.63 -0.89
C SER A 95 -27.79 4.10 -1.17
N VAL A 96 -27.03 4.77 -0.30
CA VAL A 96 -26.58 6.16 -0.52
C VAL A 96 -25.14 6.24 -1.02
N VAL A 97 -24.43 5.11 -1.14
CA VAL A 97 -23.06 5.07 -1.65
C VAL A 97 -23.07 5.37 -3.14
N GLN A 98 -22.31 6.38 -3.56
CA GLN A 98 -22.24 6.79 -4.96
C GLN A 98 -21.08 6.11 -5.70
N ALA A 99 -19.94 5.96 -5.03
CA ALA A 99 -18.76 5.34 -5.59
C ALA A 99 -17.91 4.66 -4.51
N VAL A 100 -17.21 3.60 -4.91
CA VAL A 100 -16.22 2.87 -4.12
C VAL A 100 -14.95 2.73 -4.94
N CYS A 101 -13.82 3.16 -4.41
CA CYS A 101 -12.51 2.78 -4.93
C CYS A 101 -11.85 1.84 -3.94
N LEU A 102 -11.65 0.59 -4.34
CA LEU A 102 -10.91 -0.42 -3.61
C LEU A 102 -9.53 -0.57 -4.25
N ALA A 103 -8.51 -0.02 -3.60
CA ALA A 103 -7.13 -0.27 -3.97
C ALA A 103 -6.56 -1.35 -3.04
N VAL A 104 -6.12 -2.47 -3.59
CA VAL A 104 -5.66 -3.61 -2.78
C VAL A 104 -4.45 -4.30 -3.37
N SER A 105 -3.52 -4.66 -2.49
CA SER A 105 -2.33 -5.43 -2.81
C SER A 105 -2.71 -6.80 -3.38
N GLY A 106 -2.02 -7.18 -4.46
CA GLY A 106 -2.28 -8.44 -5.17
C GLY A 106 -3.22 -8.31 -6.36
N VAL A 107 -3.86 -7.14 -6.59
CA VAL A 107 -4.53 -6.84 -7.85
C VAL A 107 -3.48 -6.45 -8.87
N ASN A 108 -3.13 -7.38 -9.77
CA ASN A 108 -2.03 -7.20 -10.71
C ASN A 108 -2.43 -7.41 -12.17
N HIS A 109 -3.54 -8.11 -12.42
CA HIS A 109 -4.06 -8.42 -13.74
C HIS A 109 -5.54 -8.01 -13.86
N PRO A 110 -6.06 -7.69 -15.07
CA PRO A 110 -7.48 -7.39 -15.26
C PRO A 110 -8.44 -8.43 -14.68
N SER A 111 -8.07 -9.71 -14.70
CA SER A 111 -8.86 -10.79 -14.09
C SER A 111 -8.96 -10.67 -12.55
N ASP A 112 -7.94 -10.13 -11.88
CA ASP A 112 -8.02 -9.84 -10.44
C ASP A 112 -8.99 -8.70 -10.16
N GLN A 113 -8.95 -7.66 -11.01
CA GLN A 113 -9.86 -6.53 -10.91
C GLN A 113 -11.31 -6.97 -11.11
N GLU A 114 -11.59 -7.77 -12.13
CA GLU A 114 -12.92 -8.31 -12.42
C GLU A 114 -13.44 -9.17 -11.27
N ARG A 115 -12.64 -10.12 -10.80
CA ARG A 115 -13.02 -11.00 -9.68
C ARG A 115 -13.40 -10.23 -8.42
N ILE A 116 -12.62 -9.22 -8.04
CA ILE A 116 -12.92 -8.40 -6.85
C ILE A 116 -14.11 -7.46 -7.12
N ARG A 117 -14.24 -6.95 -8.35
CA ARG A 117 -15.38 -6.13 -8.76
C ARG A 117 -16.69 -6.92 -8.64
N ASP A 118 -16.69 -8.21 -8.97
CA ASP A 118 -17.83 -9.09 -8.80
C ASP A 118 -18.22 -9.23 -7.32
N TRP A 119 -17.24 -9.37 -6.41
CA TRP A 119 -17.54 -9.40 -4.96
C TRP A 119 -18.19 -8.11 -4.48
N LEU A 120 -17.74 -6.97 -4.97
CA LEU A 120 -18.32 -5.68 -4.60
C LEU A 120 -19.70 -5.48 -5.25
N ARG A 121 -19.94 -6.05 -6.44
CA ARG A 121 -21.25 -6.10 -7.12
C ARG A 121 -22.29 -6.87 -6.30
N ASP A 122 -21.89 -7.93 -5.60
CA ASP A 122 -22.77 -8.66 -4.69
C ASP A 122 -23.20 -7.80 -3.47
N ILE A 123 -22.36 -6.83 -3.08
CA ILE A 123 -22.54 -6.02 -1.87
C ILE A 123 -23.35 -4.76 -2.16
N PHE A 124 -23.02 -4.06 -3.26
CA PHE A 124 -23.56 -2.73 -3.55
C PHE A 124 -24.64 -2.74 -4.63
N PRO A 125 -25.63 -1.82 -4.55
CA PRO A 125 -26.59 -1.61 -5.62
C PRO A 125 -25.95 -1.32 -7.00
N SER A 126 -26.73 -1.51 -8.07
CA SER A 126 -26.25 -1.34 -9.46
C SER A 126 -25.81 0.08 -9.80
N HIS A 127 -26.36 1.11 -9.13
CA HIS A 127 -25.99 2.51 -9.38
C HIS A 127 -24.60 2.90 -8.84
N VAL A 128 -24.04 2.11 -7.91
CA VAL A 128 -22.76 2.45 -7.27
C VAL A 128 -21.61 2.28 -8.27
N LYS A 129 -20.75 3.26 -8.43
CA LYS A 129 -19.56 3.11 -9.29
C LYS A 129 -18.48 2.38 -8.52
N LEU A 130 -17.88 1.35 -9.12
CA LEU A 130 -16.87 0.53 -8.44
C LEU A 130 -15.57 0.53 -9.23
N PHE A 131 -14.51 0.95 -8.57
CA PHE A 131 -13.15 0.97 -9.06
C PHE A 131 -12.34 -0.03 -8.24
N VAL A 132 -11.63 -0.91 -8.92
CA VAL A 132 -10.75 -1.89 -8.28
C VAL A 132 -9.37 -1.69 -8.86
N GLU A 133 -8.45 -1.32 -8.00
CA GLU A 133 -7.12 -0.86 -8.39
C GLU A 133 -6.04 -1.58 -7.58
N ASN A 134 -4.82 -1.47 -8.05
CA ASN A 134 -3.64 -1.83 -7.26
C ASN A 134 -3.45 -0.82 -6.12
N ASP A 135 -2.92 -1.25 -4.97
CA ASP A 135 -2.62 -0.40 -3.81
C ASP A 135 -1.73 0.83 -4.16
N ALA A 136 -0.84 0.68 -5.14
CA ALA A 136 -0.03 1.78 -5.67
C ALA A 136 -0.85 2.99 -6.17
N VAL A 137 -2.05 2.76 -6.72
CA VAL A 137 -2.92 3.83 -7.23
C VAL A 137 -3.39 4.74 -6.09
N ALA A 138 -3.88 4.15 -5.01
CA ALA A 138 -4.31 4.87 -3.82
C ALA A 138 -3.14 5.55 -3.10
N ALA A 139 -1.99 4.87 -3.03
CA ALA A 139 -0.77 5.42 -2.46
C ALA A 139 -0.31 6.67 -3.24
N LEU A 140 -0.26 6.61 -4.57
CA LEU A 140 0.08 7.78 -5.39
C LEU A 140 -0.91 8.92 -5.17
N ALA A 141 -2.21 8.63 -5.23
CA ALA A 141 -3.27 9.61 -5.07
C ALA A 141 -3.24 10.32 -3.70
N SER A 142 -2.79 9.64 -2.64
CA SER A 142 -2.65 10.25 -1.31
C SER A 142 -1.56 11.31 -1.22
N GLY A 143 -0.50 11.20 -2.03
CA GLY A 143 0.56 12.21 -2.09
C GLY A 143 0.28 13.34 -3.07
N THR A 144 -0.62 13.12 -4.03
CA THR A 144 -0.89 14.02 -5.16
C THR A 144 -2.29 14.63 -5.11
N MET A 145 -3.03 14.40 -4.01
CA MET A 145 -4.38 14.89 -3.76
C MET A 145 -5.37 14.47 -4.85
N GLY A 146 -5.38 13.17 -5.15
CA GLY A 146 -6.33 12.55 -6.10
C GLY A 146 -5.92 12.64 -7.57
N LYS A 147 -4.71 13.13 -7.89
CA LYS A 147 -4.18 13.20 -9.27
C LYS A 147 -3.26 12.01 -9.58
N LEU A 148 -3.55 11.25 -10.62
CA LEU A 148 -2.67 10.17 -11.06
C LEU A 148 -1.57 10.70 -11.98
N HIS A 149 -0.53 11.28 -11.39
CA HIS A 149 0.65 11.77 -12.09
C HIS A 149 1.91 11.59 -11.26
N GLY A 150 2.99 11.13 -11.88
CA GLY A 150 4.30 10.93 -11.28
C GLY A 150 4.57 9.47 -10.91
N CYS A 151 5.39 9.26 -9.88
CA CYS A 151 5.81 7.94 -9.43
C CYS A 151 5.46 7.76 -7.95
N VAL A 152 5.07 6.56 -7.56
CA VAL A 152 4.97 6.11 -6.17
C VAL A 152 5.97 4.99 -5.92
N LEU A 153 6.62 5.02 -4.77
CA LEU A 153 7.40 3.93 -4.21
C LEU A 153 6.74 3.47 -2.91
N ILE A 154 6.27 2.23 -2.90
CA ILE A 154 5.82 1.56 -1.68
C ILE A 154 6.95 0.63 -1.22
N ALA A 155 7.38 0.75 0.04
CA ALA A 155 8.20 -0.28 0.70
C ALA A 155 7.69 -0.55 2.12
N GLY A 156 6.99 -1.67 2.27
CA GLY A 156 6.47 -2.21 3.51
C GLY A 156 6.88 -3.68 3.63
N THR A 157 5.94 -4.59 3.87
CA THR A 157 6.22 -6.05 3.80
C THR A 157 6.76 -6.45 2.42
N GLY A 158 6.11 -5.97 1.35
CA GLY A 158 6.58 -6.05 -0.04
C GLY A 158 7.05 -4.68 -0.54
N THR A 159 7.42 -4.59 -1.82
CA THR A 159 7.76 -3.31 -2.45
C THR A 159 7.23 -3.23 -3.87
N ILE A 160 6.91 -2.02 -4.34
CA ILE A 160 6.51 -1.74 -5.71
C ILE A 160 6.86 -0.29 -6.04
N ALA A 161 7.37 -0.05 -7.23
CA ALA A 161 7.38 1.27 -7.85
C ALA A 161 6.36 1.30 -8.99
N SER A 162 5.44 2.26 -8.98
CA SER A 162 4.47 2.44 -10.05
C SER A 162 4.40 3.91 -10.44
N GLY A 163 4.11 4.20 -11.70
CA GLY A 163 4.00 5.58 -12.17
C GLY A 163 2.93 5.74 -13.23
N TYR A 164 2.46 6.98 -13.33
CA TYR A 164 1.38 7.39 -14.23
C TYR A 164 1.73 8.73 -14.85
N THR A 165 1.43 8.89 -16.13
CA THR A 165 1.53 10.15 -16.86
C THR A 165 0.14 10.79 -17.00
N GLU A 166 0.08 12.09 -17.31
CA GLU A 166 -1.22 12.79 -17.40
C GLU A 166 -2.10 12.27 -18.56
N ASP A 167 -1.49 11.71 -19.60
CA ASP A 167 -2.13 11.01 -20.72
C ASP A 167 -2.55 9.56 -20.40
N GLY A 168 -2.36 9.12 -19.15
CA GLY A 168 -2.85 7.83 -18.65
C GLY A 168 -1.95 6.63 -18.94
N ARG A 169 -0.71 6.82 -19.42
CA ARG A 169 0.25 5.72 -19.53
C ARG A 169 0.73 5.33 -18.13
N GLU A 170 0.92 4.03 -17.93
CA GLU A 170 1.36 3.46 -16.67
C GLU A 170 2.61 2.59 -16.83
N ALA A 171 3.40 2.51 -15.77
CA ALA A 171 4.55 1.61 -15.72
C ALA A 171 4.83 1.16 -14.29
N ARG A 172 5.11 -0.14 -14.12
CA ARG A 172 5.45 -0.76 -12.83
C ARG A 172 6.83 -1.40 -12.84
N ALA A 173 7.57 -1.32 -11.73
CA ALA A 173 8.80 -2.08 -11.46
C ALA A 173 8.73 -2.66 -10.03
N ALA A 174 9.41 -3.79 -9.79
CA ALA A 174 9.23 -4.62 -8.60
C ALA A 174 7.75 -5.03 -8.40
N GLY A 175 7.38 -5.46 -7.19
CA GLY A 175 6.03 -5.94 -6.87
C GLY A 175 5.76 -7.34 -7.40
N ALA A 176 6.83 -8.10 -7.66
CA ALA A 176 6.75 -9.47 -8.15
C ALA A 176 6.71 -10.50 -7.00
N GLY A 177 6.81 -10.02 -5.76
CA GLY A 177 6.86 -10.84 -4.56
C GLY A 177 8.29 -11.20 -4.15
N PRO A 178 8.44 -11.80 -2.96
CA PRO A 178 9.75 -12.01 -2.33
C PRO A 178 10.63 -13.03 -3.05
N ILE A 179 10.05 -13.92 -3.86
CA ILE A 179 10.79 -14.92 -4.64
C ILE A 179 11.44 -14.29 -5.88
N LEU A 180 10.78 -13.28 -6.48
CA LEU A 180 11.11 -12.79 -7.81
C LEU A 180 11.87 -11.46 -7.82
N GLY A 181 12.17 -10.86 -6.67
CA GLY A 181 13.08 -9.72 -6.63
C GLY A 181 12.71 -8.55 -5.72
N ASP A 182 11.69 -8.67 -4.86
CA ASP A 182 11.32 -7.60 -3.91
C ASP A 182 12.36 -7.42 -2.77
N TRP A 183 13.66 -7.39 -3.09
CA TRP A 183 14.78 -7.39 -2.13
C TRP A 183 14.89 -6.13 -1.29
N GLY A 184 14.39 -4.99 -1.81
CA GLY A 184 14.26 -3.74 -1.07
C GLY A 184 13.07 -3.68 -0.11
N SER A 185 12.20 -4.69 -0.11
CA SER A 185 11.06 -4.77 0.82
C SER A 185 11.50 -5.17 2.23
N GLY A 186 10.60 -5.03 3.19
CA GLY A 186 10.85 -5.49 4.55
C GLY A 186 11.06 -7.00 4.64
N TYR A 187 10.32 -7.79 3.84
CA TYR A 187 10.60 -9.21 3.70
C TYR A 187 12.00 -9.44 3.13
N GLY A 188 12.36 -8.74 2.05
CA GLY A 188 13.66 -8.85 1.38
C GLY A 188 14.84 -8.53 2.29
N ILE A 189 14.75 -7.43 3.06
CA ILE A 189 15.75 -7.02 4.06
C ILE A 189 15.90 -8.11 5.13
N ALA A 190 14.80 -8.57 5.71
CA ALA A 190 14.83 -9.57 6.77
C ALA A 190 15.29 -10.95 6.28
N ALA A 191 14.88 -11.38 5.09
CA ALA A 191 15.32 -12.64 4.48
C ALA A 191 16.83 -12.65 4.21
N GLN A 192 17.38 -11.51 3.76
CA GLN A 192 18.84 -11.35 3.63
C GLN A 192 19.55 -11.43 4.98
N ALA A 193 18.97 -10.85 6.04
CA ALA A 193 19.52 -10.95 7.39
C ALA A 193 19.50 -12.40 7.94
N LEU A 194 18.38 -13.11 7.78
CA LEU A 194 18.28 -14.54 8.13
C LEU A 194 19.30 -15.38 7.35
N THR A 195 19.44 -15.11 6.05
CA THR A 195 20.44 -15.76 5.19
C THR A 195 21.85 -15.49 5.68
N ALA A 196 22.15 -14.25 6.10
CA ALA A 196 23.45 -13.88 6.64
C ALA A 196 23.76 -14.63 7.95
N ILE A 197 22.77 -14.82 8.83
CA ILE A 197 22.93 -15.62 10.06
C ILE A 197 23.29 -17.07 9.73
N VAL A 198 22.55 -17.70 8.80
CA VAL A 198 22.81 -19.09 8.40
C VAL A 198 24.21 -19.23 7.80
N ARG A 199 24.62 -18.27 6.95
CA ARG A 199 25.97 -18.25 6.38
C ARG A 199 27.06 -18.03 7.42
N ALA A 200 26.82 -17.20 8.43
CA ALA A 200 27.77 -16.99 9.53
C ALA A 200 27.92 -18.27 10.37
N HIS A 201 26.82 -19.00 10.58
CA HIS A 201 26.78 -20.25 11.35
C HIS A 201 27.52 -21.39 10.64
N ASP A 202 27.32 -21.55 9.32
CA ASP A 202 27.96 -22.61 8.54
C ASP A 202 29.35 -22.25 7.98
N GLY A 203 29.88 -21.07 8.34
CA GLY A 203 31.22 -20.61 7.99
C GLY A 203 31.37 -20.01 6.58
N ARG A 204 30.28 -19.84 5.81
CA ARG A 204 30.30 -19.19 4.47
C ARG A 204 30.21 -17.66 4.52
N GLY A 205 29.94 -17.08 5.68
CA GLY A 205 29.70 -15.65 5.87
C GLY A 205 30.46 -15.07 7.06
N LEU A 206 30.51 -13.74 7.11
CA LEU A 206 31.09 -13.02 8.25
C LEU A 206 30.22 -13.18 9.49
N GLN A 207 30.84 -13.20 10.67
CA GLN A 207 30.11 -13.11 11.93
C GLN A 207 29.37 -11.77 12.02
N THR A 208 28.17 -11.80 12.58
CA THR A 208 27.28 -10.63 12.66
C THR A 208 26.50 -10.63 13.97
N THR A 209 26.29 -9.44 14.52
CA THR A 209 25.43 -9.18 15.68
C THR A 209 23.97 -9.53 15.41
N LEU A 210 23.57 -9.62 14.14
CA LEU A 210 22.24 -10.09 13.72
C LEU A 210 21.92 -11.46 14.32
N THR A 211 22.90 -12.37 14.41
CA THR A 211 22.72 -13.71 14.98
C THR A 211 22.17 -13.64 16.39
N TYR A 212 22.85 -12.93 17.29
CA TYR A 212 22.40 -12.81 18.67
C TYR A 212 21.08 -12.04 18.79
N ASN A 213 20.94 -10.93 18.07
CA ASN A 213 19.77 -10.05 18.19
C ASN A 213 18.49 -10.73 17.71
N ILE A 214 18.54 -11.42 16.57
CA ILE A 214 17.36 -12.11 15.99
C ILE A 214 17.03 -13.38 16.78
N LEU A 215 18.01 -14.21 17.15
CA LEU A 215 17.72 -15.41 17.95
C LEU A 215 17.08 -15.06 19.29
N ARG A 216 17.54 -13.98 19.94
CA ARG A 216 16.95 -13.48 21.20
C ARG A 216 15.50 -13.05 21.01
N GLU A 217 15.19 -12.28 19.96
CA GLU A 217 13.81 -11.85 19.67
C GLU A 217 12.90 -13.05 19.41
N LEU A 218 13.40 -14.02 18.64
CA LEU A 218 12.65 -15.22 18.27
C LEU A 218 12.62 -16.30 19.36
N ARG A 219 13.37 -16.11 20.45
CA ARG A 219 13.54 -17.06 21.56
C ARG A 219 14.07 -18.42 21.09
N LEU A 220 15.01 -18.40 20.16
CA LEU A 220 15.67 -19.58 19.61
C LEU A 220 17.04 -19.77 20.26
N SER A 221 17.45 -21.01 20.50
CA SER A 221 18.70 -21.30 21.22
C SER A 221 19.91 -21.39 20.28
N SER A 222 19.69 -21.75 19.00
CA SER A 222 20.74 -21.80 17.98
C SER A 222 20.24 -21.38 16.59
N PRO A 223 21.14 -21.02 15.67
CA PRO A 223 20.80 -20.79 14.26
C PRO A 223 20.15 -22.00 13.57
N ASP A 224 20.37 -23.23 14.03
CA ASP A 224 19.77 -24.43 13.44
C ASP A 224 18.24 -24.44 13.55
N GLU A 225 17.69 -23.78 14.58
CA GLU A 225 16.24 -23.66 14.78
C GLU A 225 15.58 -22.68 13.80
N LEU A 226 16.35 -21.83 13.10
CA LEU A 226 15.80 -20.85 12.14
C LEU A 226 15.08 -21.52 10.98
N ILE A 227 15.49 -22.72 10.56
CA ILE A 227 14.82 -23.46 9.49
C ILE A 227 13.38 -23.79 9.92
N GLY A 228 13.22 -24.39 11.09
CA GLY A 228 11.90 -24.73 11.64
C GLY A 228 11.04 -23.49 11.90
N TRP A 229 11.64 -22.41 12.41
CA TRP A 229 10.94 -21.15 12.59
C TRP A 229 10.48 -20.54 11.26
N THR A 230 11.32 -20.54 10.22
CA THR A 230 11.02 -19.90 8.93
C THR A 230 9.92 -20.63 8.17
N TYR A 231 9.97 -21.96 8.12
CA TYR A 231 9.02 -22.75 7.31
C TYR A 231 7.74 -23.16 8.06
N SER A 232 7.63 -22.89 9.37
CA SER A 232 6.41 -23.20 10.14
C SER A 232 5.24 -22.25 9.87
N ASP A 233 5.50 -21.07 9.31
CA ASP A 233 4.48 -20.06 8.99
C ASP A 233 4.88 -19.30 7.71
N PRO A 234 4.05 -19.35 6.64
CA PRO A 234 4.34 -18.68 5.37
C PRO A 234 4.15 -17.15 5.41
N SER A 235 3.75 -16.56 6.55
CA SER A 235 3.45 -15.13 6.69
C SER A 235 4.65 -14.24 6.36
N TRP A 236 4.51 -13.45 5.29
CA TRP A 236 5.53 -12.47 4.91
C TRP A 236 5.70 -11.36 5.95
N ALA A 237 4.62 -10.97 6.61
CA ALA A 237 4.63 -9.93 7.63
C ALA A 237 5.48 -10.33 8.85
N ARG A 238 5.49 -11.63 9.21
CA ARG A 238 6.30 -12.17 10.31
C ARG A 238 7.79 -12.08 10.02
N ILE A 239 8.21 -12.33 8.77
CA ILE A 239 9.60 -12.14 8.35
C ILE A 239 9.94 -10.65 8.33
N ALA A 240 9.11 -9.82 7.70
CA ALA A 240 9.33 -8.37 7.61
C ALA A 240 9.39 -7.66 8.97
N ALA A 241 8.76 -8.23 10.00
CA ALA A 241 8.82 -7.71 11.38
C ALA A 241 10.24 -7.71 11.97
N LEU A 242 11.21 -8.40 11.35
CA LEU A 242 12.61 -8.41 11.79
C LEU A 242 13.42 -7.18 11.33
N VAL A 243 12.90 -6.37 10.41
CA VAL A 243 13.60 -5.18 9.88
C VAL A 243 14.14 -4.25 10.97
N PRO A 244 13.41 -3.93 12.07
CA PRO A 244 13.93 -3.07 13.13
C PRO A 244 15.22 -3.60 13.77
N LEU A 245 15.41 -4.93 13.84
CA LEU A 245 16.64 -5.54 14.35
C LEU A 245 17.81 -5.39 13.37
N VAL A 246 17.52 -5.45 12.07
CA VAL A 246 18.52 -5.19 11.02
C VAL A 246 18.99 -3.75 11.09
N VAL A 247 18.04 -2.81 11.17
CA VAL A 247 18.34 -1.39 11.36
C VAL A 247 19.17 -1.19 12.62
N SER A 248 18.69 -1.64 13.78
CA SER A 248 19.39 -1.46 15.06
C SER A 248 20.82 -2.04 15.05
N SER A 249 21.03 -3.18 14.38
CA SER A 249 22.37 -3.78 14.25
C SER A 249 23.27 -2.92 13.35
N ALA A 250 22.74 -2.39 12.25
CA ALA A 250 23.47 -1.46 11.39
C ALA A 250 23.83 -0.15 12.10
N GLU A 251 22.91 0.40 12.91
CA GLU A 251 23.17 1.59 13.76
C GLU A 251 24.24 1.34 14.82
N ALA A 252 24.38 0.10 15.28
CA ALA A 252 25.43 -0.34 16.20
C ALA A 252 26.78 -0.62 15.51
N GLY A 253 26.88 -0.40 14.19
CA GLY A 253 28.12 -0.56 13.42
C GLY A 253 28.32 -1.95 12.80
N ASP A 254 27.30 -2.80 12.76
CA ASP A 254 27.39 -4.11 12.10
C ASP A 254 27.52 -3.96 10.58
N GLU A 255 28.64 -4.38 10.01
CA GLU A 255 28.94 -4.22 8.58
C GLU A 255 28.00 -5.04 7.68
N VAL A 256 27.59 -6.23 8.13
CA VAL A 256 26.68 -7.11 7.37
C VAL A 256 25.30 -6.47 7.29
N ALA A 257 24.77 -5.99 8.41
CA ALA A 257 23.50 -5.27 8.46
C ALA A 257 23.55 -3.98 7.63
N ASN A 258 24.63 -3.20 7.74
CA ASN A 258 24.82 -2.00 6.92
C ASN A 258 24.81 -2.34 5.42
N LYS A 259 25.50 -3.40 5.00
CA LYS A 259 25.50 -3.83 3.60
C LYS A 259 24.09 -4.17 3.11
N ILE A 260 23.32 -4.95 3.88
CA ILE A 260 21.94 -5.33 3.53
C ILE A 260 21.07 -4.09 3.30
N LEU A 261 21.18 -3.07 4.17
CA LEU A 261 20.40 -1.83 4.03
C LEU A 261 20.84 -1.02 2.80
N HIS A 262 22.15 -0.94 2.52
CA HIS A 262 22.66 -0.26 1.32
C HIS A 262 22.18 -0.94 0.03
N ASP A 263 22.28 -2.28 -0.05
CA ASP A 263 21.81 -3.03 -1.21
C ASP A 263 20.30 -2.81 -1.42
N SER A 264 19.53 -2.81 -0.34
CA SER A 264 18.09 -2.54 -0.37
C SER A 264 17.75 -1.14 -0.89
N VAL A 265 18.53 -0.12 -0.51
CA VAL A 265 18.40 1.25 -1.06
C VAL A 265 18.62 1.26 -2.57
N LEU A 266 19.61 0.53 -3.07
CA LEU A 266 19.91 0.47 -4.50
C LEU A 266 18.76 -0.19 -5.28
N GLU A 267 18.25 -1.31 -4.82
CA GLU A 267 17.10 -2.02 -5.42
C GLU A 267 15.84 -1.13 -5.50
N LEU A 268 15.53 -0.42 -4.42
CA LEU A 268 14.40 0.53 -4.38
C LEU A 268 14.62 1.70 -5.34
N ALA A 269 15.83 2.27 -5.37
CA ALA A 269 16.16 3.39 -6.25
C ALA A 269 16.10 2.96 -7.73
N ASP A 270 16.60 1.79 -8.08
CA ASP A 270 16.59 1.28 -9.44
C ASP A 270 15.17 0.97 -9.93
N SER A 271 14.29 0.49 -9.04
CA SER A 271 12.86 0.34 -9.32
C SER A 271 12.20 1.68 -9.70
N VAL A 272 12.46 2.75 -8.93
CA VAL A 272 11.97 4.11 -9.26
C VAL A 272 12.55 4.58 -10.60
N LYS A 273 13.87 4.45 -10.79
CA LYS A 273 14.53 4.90 -12.02
C LYS A 273 13.97 4.18 -13.26
N ALA A 274 13.64 2.90 -13.15
CA ALA A 274 13.06 2.10 -14.24
C ALA A 274 11.65 2.58 -14.62
N VAL A 275 10.82 2.99 -13.65
CA VAL A 275 9.49 3.59 -13.91
C VAL A 275 9.65 4.95 -14.58
N VAL A 276 10.44 5.84 -13.98
CA VAL A 276 10.67 7.21 -14.48
C VAL A 276 11.18 7.19 -15.92
N LYS A 277 12.15 6.31 -16.24
CA LYS A 277 12.71 6.17 -17.57
C LYS A 277 11.68 5.70 -18.61
N ARG A 278 10.88 4.69 -18.30
CA ARG A 278 9.89 4.13 -19.26
C ARG A 278 8.76 5.09 -19.57
N LEU A 279 8.37 5.91 -18.60
CA LEU A 279 7.28 6.86 -18.77
C LEU A 279 7.75 8.22 -19.30
N GLY A 280 9.05 8.51 -19.20
CA GLY A 280 9.59 9.83 -19.54
C GLY A 280 9.12 10.92 -18.57
N LEU A 281 8.90 10.58 -17.28
CA LEU A 281 8.34 11.51 -16.28
C LEU A 281 9.19 12.77 -16.07
N CYS A 282 10.48 12.71 -16.39
CA CYS A 282 11.42 13.82 -16.26
C CYS A 282 11.62 14.61 -17.57
N GLY A 283 10.77 14.41 -18.58
CA GLY A 283 10.91 15.08 -19.88
C GLY A 283 12.12 14.60 -20.70
N GLU A 284 12.28 15.14 -21.90
CA GLU A 284 13.33 14.73 -22.86
C GLU A 284 14.75 15.07 -22.37
N ASP A 285 14.90 16.15 -21.61
CA ASP A 285 16.19 16.61 -21.07
C ASP A 285 16.57 15.95 -19.73
N GLY A 286 15.68 15.11 -19.19
CA GLY A 286 15.87 14.41 -17.91
C GLY A 286 15.78 15.27 -16.66
N LYS A 287 15.38 16.55 -16.78
CA LYS A 287 15.38 17.53 -15.68
C LYS A 287 13.99 18.01 -15.27
N GLY A 288 12.95 17.63 -16.01
CA GLY A 288 11.57 17.91 -15.68
C GLY A 288 11.19 17.44 -14.28
N SER A 289 10.34 18.22 -13.62
CA SER A 289 9.87 17.91 -12.27
C SER A 289 8.79 16.84 -12.28
N PHE A 290 8.87 15.88 -11.36
CA PHE A 290 7.80 14.90 -11.14
C PHE A 290 7.70 14.53 -9.65
N PRO A 291 6.50 14.26 -9.13
CA PRO A 291 6.33 13.82 -7.76
C PRO A 291 6.79 12.36 -7.60
N LEU A 292 7.53 12.09 -6.53
CA LEU A 292 7.86 10.76 -6.04
C LEU A 292 7.19 10.55 -4.68
N VAL A 293 6.01 9.93 -4.68
CA VAL A 293 5.26 9.63 -3.45
C VAL A 293 5.88 8.42 -2.77
N MET A 294 6.19 8.53 -1.47
CA MET A 294 6.85 7.46 -0.70
C MET A 294 5.97 6.97 0.44
N VAL A 295 5.60 5.68 0.38
CA VAL A 295 4.69 5.04 1.34
C VAL A 295 5.31 3.75 1.90
N GLY A 296 5.01 3.45 3.16
CA GLY A 296 5.41 2.20 3.81
C GLY A 296 6.50 2.37 4.89
N GLY A 297 6.48 1.44 5.85
CA GLY A 297 7.29 1.50 7.06
C GLY A 297 8.80 1.42 6.83
N VAL A 298 9.25 0.71 5.79
CA VAL A 298 10.69 0.58 5.46
C VAL A 298 11.29 1.94 5.10
N LEU A 299 10.49 2.82 4.50
CA LEU A 299 10.96 4.14 4.09
C LEU A 299 11.00 5.13 5.26
N GLN A 300 10.54 4.79 6.46
CA GLN A 300 10.54 5.74 7.60
C GLN A 300 11.95 5.93 8.15
N ALA A 301 12.22 7.15 8.63
CA ALA A 301 13.50 7.47 9.26
C ALA A 301 13.62 6.79 10.63
N ASN A 302 14.80 6.22 10.90
CA ASN A 302 15.22 5.72 12.21
C ASN A 302 16.25 6.69 12.81
N ARG A 303 16.98 6.28 13.85
CA ARG A 303 17.87 7.17 14.60
C ARG A 303 19.04 7.68 13.76
N SER A 304 19.70 6.79 13.04
CA SER A 304 20.83 7.09 12.15
C SER A 304 20.63 6.55 10.72
N TRP A 305 19.72 5.59 10.55
CA TRP A 305 19.37 5.03 9.25
C TRP A 305 18.06 5.61 8.69
N ASP A 306 18.11 6.17 7.49
CA ASP A 306 16.93 6.65 6.75
C ASP A 306 16.99 6.14 5.30
N ILE A 307 16.39 4.96 5.08
CA ILE A 307 16.34 4.31 3.77
C ILE A 307 15.64 5.22 2.75
N GLY A 308 14.56 5.90 3.14
CA GLY A 308 13.83 6.79 2.24
C GLY A 308 14.69 7.95 1.74
N LYS A 309 15.44 8.59 2.63
CA LYS A 309 16.37 9.68 2.28
C LYS A 309 17.49 9.20 1.36
N GLU A 310 18.08 8.03 1.62
CA GLU A 310 19.14 7.48 0.78
C GLU A 310 18.61 7.04 -0.61
N VAL A 311 17.38 6.51 -0.70
CA VAL A 311 16.71 6.27 -1.99
C VAL A 311 16.54 7.57 -2.77
N VAL A 312 16.02 8.63 -2.14
CA VAL A 312 15.85 9.95 -2.79
C VAL A 312 17.19 10.51 -3.26
N LYS A 313 18.26 10.36 -2.48
CA LYS A 313 19.62 10.76 -2.86
C LYS A 313 20.13 9.96 -4.06
N CYS A 314 19.87 8.66 -4.13
CA CYS A 314 20.21 7.83 -5.29
C CYS A 314 19.43 8.20 -6.55
N VAL A 315 18.14 8.51 -6.41
CA VAL A 315 17.27 8.93 -7.52
C VAL A 315 17.64 10.33 -8.03
N SER A 316 17.84 11.29 -7.13
CA SER A 316 18.15 12.70 -7.48
C SER A 316 19.49 12.89 -8.20
N LYS A 317 20.47 11.99 -8.00
CA LYS A 317 21.71 11.96 -8.79
C LYS A 317 21.46 11.75 -10.29
N VAL A 318 20.40 11.01 -10.64
CA VAL A 318 20.03 10.71 -12.03
C VAL A 318 18.93 11.67 -12.51
N TYR A 319 17.97 11.98 -11.64
CA TYR A 319 16.81 12.80 -11.94
C TYR A 319 16.70 13.97 -10.94
N PRO A 320 17.39 15.09 -11.19
CA PRO A 320 17.43 16.22 -10.24
C PRO A 320 16.06 16.89 -10.02
N GLY A 321 15.11 16.72 -10.95
CA GLY A 321 13.73 17.22 -10.84
C GLY A 321 12.81 16.42 -9.91
N VAL A 322 13.28 15.33 -9.30
CA VAL A 322 12.47 14.52 -8.39
C VAL A 322 11.94 15.34 -7.21
N GLN A 323 10.63 15.30 -6.98
CA GLN A 323 9.98 15.95 -5.85
C GLN A 323 9.50 14.87 -4.86
N PRO A 324 10.29 14.50 -3.84
CA PRO A 324 9.90 13.49 -2.86
C PRO A 324 8.71 14.00 -2.02
N ILE A 325 7.66 13.19 -1.95
CA ILE A 325 6.45 13.50 -1.19
C ILE A 325 6.19 12.39 -0.17
N ARG A 326 6.02 12.81 1.08
CA ARG A 326 5.37 12.00 2.12
C ARG A 326 3.90 12.41 2.18
N PRO A 327 2.96 11.50 1.90
CA PRO A 327 1.53 11.82 2.01
C PRO A 327 1.19 12.37 3.38
N LYS A 328 0.37 13.42 3.41
CA LYS A 328 -0.21 13.97 4.65
C LYS A 328 -1.46 13.21 5.09
N VAL A 329 -1.99 12.36 4.21
CA VAL A 329 -3.18 11.55 4.40
C VAL A 329 -2.88 10.10 4.06
N GLU A 330 -3.70 9.19 4.57
CA GLU A 330 -3.55 7.76 4.30
C GLU A 330 -3.92 7.41 2.83
N PRO A 331 -3.38 6.32 2.27
CA PRO A 331 -3.74 5.86 0.93
C PRO A 331 -5.26 5.67 0.73
N ALA A 332 -6.00 5.22 1.76
CA ALA A 332 -7.46 5.09 1.70
C ALA A 332 -8.17 6.44 1.44
N VAL A 333 -7.60 7.57 1.86
CA VAL A 333 -8.10 8.90 1.49
C VAL A 333 -7.81 9.17 0.01
N GLY A 334 -6.62 8.81 -0.47
CA GLY A 334 -6.28 8.84 -1.90
C GLY A 334 -7.27 8.06 -2.76
N ALA A 335 -7.62 6.84 -2.36
CA ALA A 335 -8.66 6.04 -3.00
C ALA A 335 -10.04 6.76 -3.00
N ALA A 336 -10.42 7.36 -1.87
CA ALA A 336 -11.69 8.09 -1.76
C ALA A 336 -11.73 9.32 -2.69
N LEU A 337 -10.61 10.03 -2.84
CA LEU A 337 -10.46 11.16 -3.77
C LEU A 337 -10.57 10.72 -5.23
N LEU A 338 -10.02 9.56 -5.58
CA LEU A 338 -10.17 9.00 -6.94
C LEU A 338 -11.62 8.65 -7.24
N ALA A 339 -12.30 7.95 -6.32
CA ALA A 339 -13.73 7.65 -6.46
C ALA A 339 -14.57 8.93 -6.59
N TRP A 340 -14.25 9.97 -5.82
CA TRP A 340 -14.90 11.28 -5.90
C TRP A 340 -14.68 11.97 -7.25
N ASN A 341 -13.44 12.01 -7.74
CA ASN A 341 -13.11 12.62 -9.04
C ASN A 341 -13.89 11.96 -10.19
N CYS A 342 -13.99 10.63 -10.20
CA CYS A 342 -14.77 9.91 -11.21
C CYS A 342 -16.27 10.18 -11.09
N PHE A 343 -16.81 10.14 -9.87
CA PHE A 343 -18.21 10.50 -9.62
C PHE A 343 -18.55 11.91 -10.16
N MET A 344 -17.67 12.88 -9.94
CA MET A 344 -17.86 14.27 -10.37
C MET A 344 -17.75 14.46 -11.89
N ARG A 345 -16.87 13.74 -12.59
CA ARG A 345 -16.74 13.82 -14.05
C ARG A 345 -18.03 13.42 -14.76
N ASP A 346 -18.65 12.34 -14.31
CA ASP A 346 -19.89 11.86 -14.90
C ASP A 346 -21.06 12.81 -14.62
N PHE A 347 -21.13 13.40 -13.42
CA PHE A 347 -22.12 14.43 -13.09
C PHE A 347 -21.97 15.67 -13.98
N ALA A 348 -20.74 16.07 -14.32
CA ALA A 348 -20.49 17.17 -15.24
C ALA A 348 -20.91 16.84 -16.68
N ASN A 349 -20.73 15.58 -17.13
CA ASN A 349 -21.18 15.15 -18.45
C ASN A 349 -22.72 15.05 -18.56
N GLU A 350 -23.41 14.70 -17.48
CA GLU A 350 -24.88 14.64 -17.42
C GLU A 350 -25.54 16.03 -17.45
N LEU A 351 -24.85 17.09 -17.02
CA LEU A 351 -25.36 18.47 -17.06
C LEU A 351 -25.21 19.17 -18.42
N VAL A 352 -24.45 18.59 -19.34
CA VAL A 352 -24.17 19.14 -20.67
C VAL A 352 -25.07 18.51 -21.76
N CYS A 353 -25.85 17.49 -21.39
CA CYS A 353 -26.87 16.84 -22.24
C CYS A 353 -28.28 17.36 -21.90
#